data_AF-A0AAV9SF04-F1
#
_entry.id   AF-A0AAV9SF04-F1
#
_cell.length_a   1.000
_cell.length_b   1.000
_cell.length_c   1.000
_cell.angle_alpha   90.00
_cell.angle_beta   90.00
_cell.angle_gamma   90.00
#
_symmetry.space_group_name_H-M   'P 1'
#
loop_
_entity.id
_entity.type
_entity.pdbx_description
1 polymer ?
#
loop_
_entity_poly.entity_id
_entity_poly.type
_entity_poly.pdbx_seq_one_letter_code
_entity_poly.pdbx_strand_id
1 'polypeptide(L)'
;MWIPPGVLSTLSFTGSPQQCEKAHFVPGYNLGGEGFDIVTMQRKGAYVINAEMWNLGNGTCKMYRNSYMNGENQKVPVAVVDWRNLPKCSMKVSSILYDSVESLVNDSTSSVSNDWKVGLEFPVDPSVTVGVGLGGSHSRASEFGMKKSKEDRYNFVRQSVNCNFYSNQNIKSNCCPAGKGLATLKVYNLYANNLYGDMWTATDGSVEVKYGTVTDSCMLNHGTFFFTYVVECAPSLGGSRCDEYVSSPMKPSLAKVFYTRNGVLLGDSMRKFLKPASQSVSGQL
;
A
#
# COMPACT_ATOMS: atom_id res chain seq x y z
N MET A 1 32.11 17.18 -20.83
CA MET A 1 30.99 16.21 -20.82
C MET A 1 29.73 16.92 -21.26
N TRP A 2 29.14 16.52 -22.38
CA TRP A 2 27.92 17.12 -22.90
C TRP A 2 26.73 16.32 -22.34
N ILE A 3 25.90 16.94 -21.50
CA ILE A 3 24.69 16.31 -20.95
C ILE A 3 23.58 16.47 -22.00
N PRO A 4 22.91 15.38 -22.44
CA PRO A 4 21.84 15.48 -23.42
C PRO A 4 20.69 16.37 -22.93
N PRO A 5 20.04 17.18 -23.79
CA PRO A 5 18.96 18.11 -23.39
C PRO A 5 17.67 17.48 -22.83
N GLY A 6 17.64 16.17 -22.58
CA GLY A 6 16.48 15.43 -22.05
C GLY A 6 16.63 14.91 -20.62
N VAL A 7 17.76 15.15 -19.94
CA VAL A 7 18.05 14.55 -18.62
C VAL A 7 17.59 15.45 -17.45
N LEU A 8 17.13 16.67 -17.72
CA LEU A 8 16.78 17.64 -16.67
C LEU A 8 15.37 17.45 -16.07
N SER A 9 14.52 16.59 -16.62
CA SER A 9 13.09 16.51 -16.29
C SER A 9 12.71 15.50 -15.19
N THR A 10 13.66 14.77 -14.62
CA THR A 10 13.39 13.72 -13.60
C THR A 10 14.11 13.91 -12.28
N LEU A 11 14.92 14.96 -12.11
CA LEU A 11 15.66 15.17 -10.87
C LEU A 11 14.75 15.77 -9.80
N SER A 12 14.52 15.02 -8.72
CA SER A 12 13.88 15.55 -7.52
C SER A 12 14.78 16.61 -6.87
N PHE A 13 14.20 17.67 -6.35
CA PHE A 13 14.93 18.66 -5.57
C PHE A 13 14.19 18.99 -4.26
N THR A 14 14.93 19.57 -3.32
CA THR A 14 14.38 19.98 -2.02
C THR A 14 13.87 21.42 -2.12
N GLY A 15 12.57 21.62 -1.91
CA GLY A 15 11.96 22.95 -1.90
C GLY A 15 12.20 23.70 -0.59
N SER A 16 12.28 25.03 -0.67
CA SER A 16 12.28 25.88 0.54
C SER A 16 10.92 25.86 1.24
N PRO A 17 10.83 26.24 2.53
CA PRO A 17 9.56 26.22 3.26
C PRO A 17 8.43 27.01 2.56
N GLN A 18 8.73 28.19 2.05
CA GLN A 18 7.77 29.03 1.31
C GLN A 18 7.30 28.37 0.01
N GLN A 19 8.20 27.68 -0.70
CA GLN A 19 7.85 26.94 -1.92
C GLN A 19 6.95 25.75 -1.60
N CYS A 20 7.25 25.02 -0.52
CA CYS A 20 6.51 23.83 -0.11
C CYS A 20 5.11 24.14 0.41
N GLU A 21 4.91 25.27 1.10
CA GLU A 21 3.58 25.72 1.49
C GLU A 21 2.72 26.10 0.29
N LYS A 22 3.27 26.86 -0.66
CA LYS A 22 2.56 27.35 -1.84
C LYS A 22 2.28 26.26 -2.88
N ALA A 23 3.20 25.32 -3.06
CA ALA A 23 3.09 24.30 -4.09
C ALA A 23 1.95 23.33 -3.82
N HIS A 24 1.21 22.97 -4.86
CA HIS A 24 0.21 21.91 -4.79
C HIS A 24 0.84 20.52 -4.96
N PHE A 25 0.07 19.50 -4.56
CA PHE A 25 0.50 18.12 -4.72
C PHE A 25 0.49 17.67 -6.18
N VAL A 26 1.31 16.65 -6.47
CA VAL A 26 1.24 15.90 -7.74
C VAL A 26 -0.15 15.29 -7.96
N PRO A 27 -0.61 15.11 -9.22
CA PRO A 27 -1.92 14.53 -9.47
C PRO A 27 -2.02 13.10 -8.93
N GLY A 28 -3.13 12.78 -8.26
CA GLY A 28 -3.39 11.45 -7.72
C GLY A 28 -2.54 11.06 -6.50
N TYR A 29 -1.93 12.03 -5.80
CA TYR A 29 -1.03 11.77 -4.66
C TYR A 29 -1.65 10.94 -3.53
N ASN A 30 -2.97 10.97 -3.36
CA ASN A 30 -3.70 10.28 -2.31
C ASN A 30 -4.25 8.90 -2.70
N LEU A 31 -4.12 8.50 -3.97
CA LEU A 31 -4.69 7.23 -4.46
C LEU A 31 -4.05 6.00 -3.81
N GLY A 32 -2.75 6.04 -3.55
CA GLY A 32 -2.01 4.91 -2.96
C GLY A 32 -2.36 4.59 -1.50
N GLY A 33 -3.13 5.45 -0.83
CA GLY A 33 -3.55 5.27 0.55
C GLY A 33 -5.06 5.15 0.73
N GLU A 34 -5.84 5.26 -0.35
CA GLU A 34 -7.30 5.25 -0.29
C GLU A 34 -7.83 3.81 -0.19
N GLY A 35 -8.73 3.58 0.78
CA GLY A 35 -9.40 2.32 0.99
C GLY A 35 -10.20 1.91 -0.24
N PHE A 36 -10.12 0.63 -0.58
CA PHE A 36 -10.77 0.06 -1.75
C PHE A 36 -11.65 -1.11 -1.32
N ASP A 37 -12.89 -1.10 -1.76
CA ASP A 37 -13.85 -2.17 -1.51
C ASP A 37 -13.83 -3.15 -2.69
N ILE A 38 -13.30 -4.34 -2.39
CA ILE A 38 -13.11 -5.40 -3.37
C ILE A 38 -14.43 -5.97 -3.90
N VAL A 39 -15.53 -5.88 -3.14
CA VAL A 39 -16.85 -6.44 -3.50
C VAL A 39 -17.55 -5.52 -4.51
N THR A 40 -17.51 -4.21 -4.27
CA THR A 40 -18.14 -3.21 -5.14
C THR A 40 -17.17 -2.67 -6.22
N MET A 41 -15.88 -2.94 -6.08
CA MET A 41 -14.79 -2.39 -6.90
C MET A 41 -14.75 -0.85 -6.87
N GLN A 42 -15.02 -0.26 -5.70
CA GLN A 42 -15.10 1.18 -5.50
C GLN A 42 -14.14 1.67 -4.42
N ARG A 43 -13.66 2.90 -4.58
CA ARG A 43 -12.88 3.59 -3.56
C ARG A 43 -13.80 4.12 -2.45
N LYS A 44 -13.35 4.08 -1.21
CA LYS A 44 -14.14 4.42 -0.02
C LYS A 44 -13.87 5.82 0.54
N GLY A 45 -12.88 6.56 0.03
CA GLY A 45 -12.52 7.87 0.56
C GLY A 45 -11.98 7.86 2.00
N ALA A 46 -11.64 6.68 2.54
CA ALA A 46 -10.97 6.51 3.83
C ALA A 46 -9.49 6.24 3.58
N TYR A 47 -8.58 6.90 4.29
CA TYR A 47 -7.14 6.81 4.00
C TYR A 47 -6.38 6.07 5.10
N VAL A 48 -5.70 4.99 4.74
CA VAL A 48 -4.87 4.19 5.67
C VAL A 48 -3.45 4.76 5.76
N ILE A 49 -2.97 5.38 4.67
CA ILE A 49 -1.68 6.06 4.60
C ILE A 49 -1.92 7.56 4.58
N ASN A 50 -1.22 8.29 5.44
CA ASN A 50 -1.23 9.75 5.43
C ASN A 50 -0.49 10.30 4.20
N ALA A 51 -1.22 10.45 3.10
CA ALA A 51 -0.71 11.05 1.88
C ALA A 51 -0.63 12.60 1.94
N GLU A 52 -1.03 13.23 3.04
CA GLU A 52 -0.98 14.70 3.18
C GLU A 52 0.32 15.18 3.83
N MET A 53 1.07 14.27 4.45
CA MET A 53 2.36 14.63 5.05
C MET A 53 3.39 14.85 3.94
N TRP A 54 3.88 16.09 3.83
CA TRP A 54 4.92 16.50 2.87
C TRP A 54 6.20 17.02 3.55
N ASN A 55 6.09 17.45 4.81
CA ASN A 55 7.18 18.09 5.55
C ASN A 55 8.18 17.06 6.05
N LEU A 56 9.47 17.26 5.72
CA LEU A 56 10.58 16.41 6.11
C LEU A 56 11.13 16.71 7.52
N GLY A 57 10.51 17.63 8.26
CA GLY A 57 10.82 17.97 9.66
C GLY A 57 11.35 19.39 9.86
N ASN A 58 11.88 20.03 8.80
CA ASN A 58 12.44 21.39 8.82
C ASN A 58 11.63 22.39 7.96
N GLY A 59 10.37 22.04 7.62
CA GLY A 59 9.54 22.83 6.71
C GLY A 59 9.87 22.62 5.24
N THR A 60 10.86 21.81 4.89
CA THR A 60 11.18 21.48 3.48
C THR A 60 10.39 20.27 2.99
N CYS A 61 10.34 20.11 1.66
CA CYS A 61 9.62 19.05 0.99
C CYS A 61 10.37 18.59 -0.25
N LYS A 62 10.08 17.36 -0.68
CA LYS A 62 10.55 16.85 -1.97
C LYS A 62 9.65 17.37 -3.08
N MET A 63 10.25 17.98 -4.09
CA MET A 63 9.56 18.59 -5.23
C MET A 63 10.03 17.99 -6.55
N TYR A 64 9.12 17.98 -7.50
CA TYR A 64 9.34 17.51 -8.86
C TYR A 64 8.78 18.52 -9.85
N ARG A 65 9.46 18.65 -10.98
CA ARG A 65 9.00 19.47 -12.10
C ARG A 65 8.12 18.63 -13.01
N ASN A 66 6.83 18.93 -13.09
CA ASN A 66 5.90 18.14 -13.89
C ASN A 66 5.75 18.70 -15.31
N SER A 67 6.35 18.02 -16.28
CA SER A 67 6.25 18.35 -17.70
C SER A 67 4.82 18.32 -18.26
N TYR A 68 3.92 17.53 -17.67
CA TYR A 68 2.51 17.48 -18.07
C TYR A 68 1.68 18.65 -17.55
N MET A 69 2.20 19.42 -16.59
CA MET A 69 1.57 20.59 -15.98
C MET A 69 2.40 21.83 -16.29
N ASN A 70 2.77 22.05 -17.55
CA ASN A 70 3.57 23.19 -18.00
C ASN A 70 4.92 23.38 -17.27
N GLY A 71 5.49 22.30 -16.75
CA GLY A 71 6.75 22.35 -16.00
C GLY A 71 6.62 22.98 -14.61
N GLU A 72 5.43 22.94 -14.01
CA GLU A 72 5.17 23.41 -12.65
C GLU A 72 5.87 22.54 -11.60
N ASN A 73 6.34 23.17 -10.53
CA ASN A 73 6.98 22.51 -9.40
C ASN A 73 5.91 22.05 -8.41
N GLN A 74 5.75 20.74 -8.27
CA GLN A 74 4.76 20.13 -7.40
C GLN A 74 5.43 19.37 -6.26
N LYS A 75 4.78 19.37 -5.08
CA LYS A 75 5.26 18.59 -3.93
C LYS A 75 4.69 17.18 -3.94
N VAL A 76 5.44 16.26 -3.35
CA VAL A 76 4.98 14.86 -3.17
C VAL A 76 4.85 14.53 -1.68
N PRO A 77 3.96 13.59 -1.33
CA PRO A 77 3.90 13.06 0.04
C PRO A 77 5.20 12.37 0.43
N VAL A 78 5.55 12.39 1.72
CA VAL A 78 6.73 11.70 2.27
C VAL A 78 6.68 10.19 1.99
N ALA A 79 5.48 9.60 1.98
CA ALA A 79 5.27 8.18 1.68
C ALA A 79 5.49 7.80 0.19
N VAL A 80 5.59 8.78 -0.70
CA VAL A 80 5.80 8.56 -2.14
C VAL A 80 7.29 8.61 -2.46
N VAL A 81 7.81 7.48 -2.93
CA VAL A 81 9.23 7.32 -3.28
C VAL A 81 9.38 7.33 -4.80
N ASP A 82 10.42 8.01 -5.28
CA ASP A 82 10.81 7.99 -6.69
C ASP A 82 9.66 8.28 -7.66
N TRP A 83 8.93 9.37 -7.41
CA TRP A 83 7.90 9.84 -8.34
C TRP A 83 8.52 10.28 -9.66
N ARG A 84 7.96 9.84 -10.79
CA ARG A 84 8.51 10.12 -12.14
C ARG A 84 7.40 10.43 -13.12
N ASN A 85 7.63 11.40 -13.99
CA ASN A 85 6.88 11.58 -15.23
C ASN A 85 7.36 10.56 -16.27
N LEU A 86 6.43 9.83 -16.87
CA LEU A 86 6.75 8.94 -17.99
C LEU A 86 6.67 9.78 -19.28
N PRO A 87 7.72 9.88 -20.10
CA PRO A 87 7.76 10.85 -21.21
C PRO A 87 6.85 10.49 -22.39
N LYS A 88 6.42 9.23 -22.50
CA LYS A 88 5.57 8.74 -23.58
C LYS A 88 4.52 7.81 -23.02
N CYS A 89 3.26 8.18 -23.18
CA CYS A 89 2.17 7.25 -23.05
C CYS A 89 1.71 6.78 -24.44
N SER A 90 1.76 5.47 -24.67
CA SER A 90 1.10 4.85 -25.81
C SER A 90 -0.27 4.39 -25.37
N MET A 91 -1.32 5.09 -25.83
CA MET A 91 -2.69 4.66 -25.60
C MET A 91 -2.90 3.32 -26.32
N LYS A 92 -3.14 2.26 -25.54
CA LYS A 92 -3.48 0.95 -26.07
C LYS A 92 -4.96 0.70 -25.83
N VAL A 93 -5.69 0.45 -26.91
CA VAL A 93 -7.08 0.01 -26.85
C VAL A 93 -7.08 -1.51 -26.77
N SER A 94 -7.69 -2.07 -25.74
CA SER A 94 -8.04 -3.50 -25.68
C SER A 94 -9.55 -3.65 -25.78
N SER A 95 -9.99 -4.63 -26.55
CA SER A 95 -11.40 -5.01 -26.69
C SER A 95 -11.51 -6.50 -26.46
N ILE A 96 -12.32 -6.90 -25.48
CA ILE A 96 -12.52 -8.30 -25.10
C ILE A 96 -14.02 -8.60 -25.13
N LEU A 97 -14.38 -9.74 -25.73
CA LEU A 97 -15.73 -10.29 -25.75
C LEU A 97 -15.84 -11.36 -24.66
N TYR A 98 -16.93 -11.33 -23.90
CA TYR A 98 -17.25 -12.26 -22.83
C TYR A 98 -18.59 -12.93 -23.13
N ASP A 99 -18.63 -14.23 -22.94
CA ASP A 99 -19.80 -15.09 -23.13
C ASP A 99 -20.70 -15.18 -21.88
N SER A 100 -20.21 -14.70 -20.74
CA SER A 100 -20.90 -14.76 -19.45
C SER A 100 -20.58 -13.55 -18.58
N VAL A 101 -21.47 -13.29 -17.61
CA VAL A 101 -21.24 -12.25 -16.59
C VAL A 101 -20.07 -12.63 -15.70
N GLU A 102 -19.91 -13.91 -15.40
CA GLU A 102 -18.80 -14.40 -14.59
C GLU A 102 -17.45 -14.07 -15.23
N SER A 103 -17.24 -14.38 -16.51
CA SER A 103 -15.98 -14.08 -17.19
C SER A 103 -15.71 -12.57 -17.28
N LEU A 104 -16.74 -11.74 -17.49
CA LEU A 104 -16.64 -10.27 -17.45
C LEU A 104 -16.22 -9.75 -16.07
N VAL A 105 -16.84 -10.25 -14.99
CA VAL A 105 -16.56 -9.81 -13.62
C VAL A 105 -15.18 -10.29 -13.18
N ASN A 106 -14.83 -11.54 -13.49
CA ASN A 106 -13.53 -12.11 -13.12
C ASN A 106 -12.39 -11.33 -13.79
N ASP A 107 -12.50 -11.03 -15.10
CA ASP A 107 -11.55 -10.16 -15.79
C ASP A 107 -11.51 -8.73 -15.22
N SER A 108 -12.67 -8.15 -14.86
CA SER A 108 -12.70 -6.82 -14.23
C SER A 108 -11.93 -6.81 -12.91
N THR A 109 -12.07 -7.86 -12.10
CA THR A 109 -11.38 -8.00 -10.80
C THR A 109 -9.89 -8.30 -10.93
N SER A 110 -9.43 -8.84 -12.06
CA SER A 110 -8.00 -9.07 -12.34
C SER A 110 -7.15 -7.79 -12.32
N SER A 111 -7.81 -6.61 -12.44
CA SER A 111 -7.17 -5.31 -12.26
C SER A 111 -6.52 -5.17 -10.87
N VAL A 112 -7.01 -5.90 -9.86
CA VAL A 112 -6.40 -6.00 -8.52
C VAL A 112 -5.33 -7.09 -8.56
N SER A 113 -4.09 -6.68 -8.83
CA SER A 113 -2.99 -7.61 -9.15
C SER A 113 -2.33 -8.30 -7.93
N ASN A 114 -2.71 -7.93 -6.70
CA ASN A 114 -2.14 -8.53 -5.49
C ASN A 114 -3.04 -9.65 -4.96
N ASP A 115 -2.45 -10.51 -4.13
CA ASP A 115 -3.19 -11.57 -3.43
C ASP A 115 -3.93 -10.98 -2.22
N TRP A 116 -4.99 -10.23 -2.51
CA TRP A 116 -5.81 -9.53 -1.51
C TRP A 116 -6.56 -10.47 -0.57
N LYS A 117 -6.63 -11.77 -0.89
CA LYS A 117 -7.30 -12.79 -0.09
C LYS A 117 -6.47 -13.24 1.11
N VAL A 118 -5.16 -13.01 1.09
CA VAL A 118 -4.25 -13.43 2.16
C VAL A 118 -4.57 -12.71 3.46
N GLY A 119 -4.67 -13.47 4.56
CA GLY A 119 -4.91 -12.94 5.90
C GLY A 119 -6.35 -12.51 6.17
N LEU A 120 -7.26 -12.72 5.21
CA LEU A 120 -8.69 -12.54 5.43
C LEU A 120 -9.31 -13.89 5.77
N GLU A 121 -9.88 -14.00 6.97
CA GLU A 121 -10.73 -15.12 7.33
C GLU A 121 -12.09 -14.93 6.65
N PHE A 122 -12.34 -15.70 5.59
CA PHE A 122 -13.65 -15.76 4.98
C PHE A 122 -14.45 -16.86 5.67
N PRO A 123 -15.55 -16.55 6.38
CA PRO A 123 -16.47 -17.56 6.87
C PRO A 123 -17.22 -18.13 5.66
N VAL A 124 -16.68 -19.18 5.08
CA VAL A 124 -17.31 -19.91 3.97
C VAL A 124 -17.74 -21.28 4.45
N ASP A 125 -18.96 -21.64 4.06
CA ASP A 125 -19.41 -23.02 4.06
C ASP A 125 -18.45 -23.86 3.18
N PRO A 126 -17.98 -25.05 3.63
CA PRO A 126 -17.08 -25.90 2.86
C PRO A 126 -17.63 -26.34 1.49
N SER A 127 -18.94 -26.21 1.25
CA SER A 127 -19.59 -26.49 -0.04
C SER A 127 -19.41 -25.39 -1.09
N VAL A 128 -18.92 -24.20 -0.71
CA VAL A 128 -18.69 -23.08 -1.61
C VAL A 128 -17.20 -23.00 -1.96
N THR A 129 -16.88 -23.21 -3.24
CA THR A 129 -15.51 -23.08 -3.74
C THR A 129 -14.97 -21.68 -3.49
N VAL A 130 -13.98 -21.55 -2.59
CA VAL A 130 -13.28 -20.30 -2.27
C VAL A 130 -12.54 -19.80 -3.50
N GLY A 131 -13.22 -19.00 -4.32
CA GLY A 131 -12.73 -18.61 -5.64
C GLY A 131 -13.79 -18.02 -6.55
N VAL A 132 -15.06 -18.38 -6.36
CA VAL A 132 -16.15 -17.90 -7.22
C VAL A 132 -16.72 -16.59 -6.66
N GLY A 133 -16.29 -15.48 -7.26
CA GLY A 133 -17.12 -14.27 -7.38
C GLY A 133 -17.20 -13.27 -6.22
N LEU A 134 -16.51 -13.43 -5.08
CA LEU A 134 -16.64 -12.43 -3.99
C LEU A 134 -16.16 -11.04 -4.45
N GLY A 135 -14.97 -10.98 -5.06
CA GLY A 135 -14.47 -9.75 -5.68
C GLY A 135 -15.37 -9.34 -6.84
N GLY A 136 -15.81 -8.09 -6.86
CA GLY A 136 -16.65 -7.54 -7.92
C GLY A 136 -18.08 -8.06 -7.99
N SER A 137 -18.53 -8.92 -7.05
CA SER A 137 -19.91 -9.43 -7.00
C SER A 137 -20.98 -8.34 -7.07
N HIS A 138 -20.76 -7.21 -6.40
CA HIS A 138 -21.64 -6.04 -6.39
C HIS A 138 -21.02 -4.86 -7.15
N SER A 139 -20.15 -5.14 -8.11
CA SER A 139 -19.63 -4.10 -9.01
C SER A 139 -20.70 -3.66 -10.01
N ARG A 140 -20.57 -2.45 -10.54
CA ARG A 140 -21.45 -1.93 -11.61
C ARG A 140 -21.50 -2.85 -12.84
N ALA A 141 -20.37 -3.49 -13.17
CA ALA A 141 -20.28 -4.45 -14.26
C ALA A 141 -21.07 -5.73 -13.97
N SER A 142 -20.97 -6.24 -12.74
CA SER A 142 -21.78 -7.37 -12.27
C SER A 142 -23.28 -7.05 -12.28
N GLU A 143 -23.69 -5.93 -11.69
CA GLU A 143 -25.10 -5.51 -11.65
C GLU A 143 -25.68 -5.35 -13.07
N PHE A 144 -24.92 -4.71 -13.97
CA PHE A 144 -25.29 -4.58 -15.38
C PHE A 144 -25.42 -5.93 -16.07
N GLY A 145 -24.40 -6.79 -15.95
CA GLY A 145 -24.37 -8.10 -16.57
C GLY A 145 -25.49 -9.00 -16.08
N MET A 146 -25.68 -9.08 -14.76
CA MET A 146 -26.73 -9.87 -14.13
C MET A 146 -28.13 -9.38 -14.49
N LYS A 147 -28.33 -8.06 -14.62
CA LYS A 147 -29.61 -7.51 -15.08
C LYS A 147 -29.91 -7.96 -16.52
N LYS A 148 -28.93 -7.87 -17.41
CA LYS A 148 -29.10 -8.23 -18.83
C LYS A 148 -29.28 -9.73 -19.04
N SER A 149 -28.52 -10.56 -18.34
CA SER A 149 -28.63 -12.02 -18.43
C SER A 149 -29.95 -12.59 -17.88
N LYS A 150 -30.71 -11.81 -17.09
CA LYS A 150 -32.08 -12.17 -16.68
C LYS A 150 -33.14 -11.88 -17.75
N GLU A 151 -32.85 -10.96 -18.67
CA GLU A 151 -33.77 -10.58 -19.75
C GLU A 151 -33.63 -11.56 -20.92
N ASP A 152 -32.40 -11.86 -21.35
CA ASP A 152 -32.11 -12.78 -22.45
C ASP A 152 -30.63 -13.24 -22.40
N ARG A 153 -30.21 -14.05 -23.38
CA ARG A 153 -28.83 -14.44 -23.60
C ARG A 153 -28.04 -13.32 -24.27
N TYR A 154 -27.18 -12.66 -23.49
CA TYR A 154 -26.28 -11.61 -23.97
C TYR A 154 -24.82 -12.07 -23.99
N ASN A 155 -24.06 -11.52 -24.94
CA ASN A 155 -22.61 -11.44 -24.86
C ASN A 155 -22.21 -10.02 -24.44
N PHE A 156 -21.10 -9.89 -23.73
CA PHE A 156 -20.62 -8.60 -23.21
C PHE A 156 -19.31 -8.20 -23.88
N VAL A 157 -19.12 -6.91 -24.15
CA VAL A 157 -17.87 -6.39 -24.70
C VAL A 157 -17.32 -5.35 -23.74
N ARG A 158 -16.04 -5.48 -23.38
CA ARG A 158 -15.31 -4.48 -22.60
C ARG A 158 -14.25 -3.84 -23.50
N GLN A 159 -14.36 -2.53 -23.66
CA GLN A 159 -13.33 -1.72 -24.30
C GLN A 159 -12.57 -0.97 -23.20
N SER A 160 -11.25 -1.07 -23.21
CA SER A 160 -10.38 -0.42 -22.23
C SER A 160 -9.29 0.36 -22.93
N VAL A 161 -9.02 1.56 -22.40
CA VAL A 161 -7.89 2.40 -22.82
C VAL A 161 -7.06 2.67 -21.58
N ASN A 162 -5.83 2.19 -21.58
CA ASN A 162 -4.92 2.38 -20.45
C ASN A 162 -3.74 3.27 -20.83
N CYS A 163 -3.36 4.15 -19.91
CA CYS A 163 -2.27 5.09 -20.11
C CYS A 163 -1.59 5.43 -18.77
N ASN A 164 -0.28 5.22 -18.69
CA ASN A 164 0.49 5.51 -17.49
C ASN A 164 1.26 6.82 -17.70
N PHE A 165 0.87 7.86 -16.98
CA PHE A 165 1.52 9.17 -17.02
C PHE A 165 2.62 9.31 -15.95
N TYR A 166 2.40 8.66 -14.82
CA TYR A 166 3.25 8.77 -13.65
C TYR A 166 3.66 7.38 -13.17
N SER A 167 4.86 7.30 -12.61
CA SER A 167 5.39 6.08 -11.98
C SER A 167 5.89 6.39 -10.58
N ASN A 168 5.76 5.41 -9.70
CA ASN A 168 6.24 5.42 -8.33
C ASN A 168 6.81 4.03 -8.05
N GLN A 169 7.89 3.93 -7.29
CA GLN A 169 8.50 2.65 -6.93
C GLN A 169 7.58 1.77 -6.07
N ASN A 170 6.74 2.39 -5.23
CA ASN A 170 5.88 1.68 -4.27
C ASN A 170 4.51 1.30 -4.83
N ILE A 171 4.13 1.81 -6.01
CA ILE A 171 2.78 1.67 -6.57
C ILE A 171 2.87 1.28 -8.04
N LYS A 172 2.24 0.16 -8.41
CA LYS A 172 2.11 -0.28 -9.80
C LYS A 172 1.16 0.62 -10.58
N SER A 173 1.18 0.50 -11.91
CA SER A 173 0.30 1.30 -12.80
C SER A 173 -1.19 1.16 -12.53
N ASN A 174 -1.62 0.02 -11.97
CA ASN A 174 -3.00 -0.22 -11.55
C ASN A 174 -3.31 0.30 -10.12
N CYS A 175 -2.46 1.19 -9.58
CA CYS A 175 -2.57 1.74 -8.23
C CYS A 175 -2.44 0.70 -7.08
N CYS A 176 -2.13 -0.56 -7.38
CA CYS A 176 -1.81 -1.56 -6.36
C CYS A 176 -0.40 -1.35 -5.80
N PRO A 177 -0.15 -1.64 -4.52
CA PRO A 177 1.21 -1.67 -3.97
C PRO A 177 2.13 -2.59 -4.78
N ALA A 178 3.35 -2.12 -5.06
CA ALA A 178 4.35 -2.86 -5.85
C ALA A 178 4.89 -4.10 -5.14
N GLY A 179 4.90 -4.10 -3.81
CA GLY A 179 5.25 -5.23 -2.97
C GLY A 179 4.55 -5.15 -1.61
N LYS A 180 4.71 -6.20 -0.80
CA LYS A 180 4.33 -6.18 0.61
C LYS A 180 5.32 -5.29 1.36
N GLY A 181 4.96 -4.03 1.57
CA GLY A 181 5.73 -3.13 2.44
C GLY A 181 5.42 -3.48 3.89
N LEU A 182 6.05 -4.53 4.43
CA LEU A 182 5.86 -4.91 5.85
C LEU A 182 6.58 -3.92 6.77
N ALA A 183 7.77 -3.46 6.36
CA ALA A 183 8.60 -2.57 7.16
C ALA A 183 9.57 -1.74 6.31
N THR A 184 10.09 -0.67 6.90
CA THR A 184 11.20 0.13 6.40
C THR A 184 12.47 -0.23 7.15
N LEU A 185 13.50 -0.68 6.44
CA LEU A 185 14.83 -0.99 6.99
C LEU A 185 15.77 0.20 6.72
N LYS A 186 16.35 0.77 7.77
CA LYS A 186 17.43 1.78 7.67
C LYS A 186 18.69 1.20 8.31
N VAL A 187 19.77 1.09 7.54
CA VAL A 187 21.07 0.59 8.01
C VAL A 187 22.05 1.76 8.09
N TYR A 188 22.78 1.85 9.20
CA TYR A 188 23.73 2.92 9.48
C TYR A 188 24.85 2.43 10.41
N ASN A 189 25.82 3.30 10.71
CA ASN A 189 26.96 3.00 11.57
C ASN A 189 27.75 1.76 11.10
N LEU A 190 28.04 1.71 9.79
CA LEU A 190 28.74 0.62 9.12
C LEU A 190 30.25 0.80 9.30
N TYR A 191 30.94 -0.17 9.88
CA TYR A 191 32.40 -0.17 10.00
C TYR A 191 32.94 -1.61 10.09
N ALA A 192 34.25 -1.78 9.91
CA ALA A 192 34.85 -3.10 9.91
C ALA A 192 36.24 -3.11 10.54
N ASN A 193 36.59 -4.24 11.15
CA ASN A 193 37.89 -4.48 11.75
C ASN A 193 38.56 -5.70 11.09
N ASN A 194 39.85 -5.57 10.83
CA ASN A 194 40.71 -6.66 10.32
C ASN A 194 40.22 -7.29 9.00
N LEU A 195 39.62 -6.49 8.11
CA LEU A 195 39.28 -6.94 6.76
C LEU A 195 40.54 -7.15 5.93
N TYR A 196 40.72 -8.35 5.37
CA TYR A 196 41.71 -8.62 4.32
C TYR A 196 41.06 -9.41 3.19
N GLY A 197 41.44 -9.09 1.95
CA GLY A 197 40.84 -9.69 0.76
C GLY A 197 41.42 -11.07 0.44
N ASP A 198 40.53 -12.04 0.23
CA ASP A 198 40.81 -13.33 -0.38
C ASP A 198 40.28 -13.36 -1.84
N MET A 199 41.17 -13.56 -2.81
CA MET A 199 40.78 -13.57 -4.24
C MET A 199 40.06 -14.85 -4.70
N TRP A 200 39.83 -15.80 -3.80
CA TRP A 200 39.44 -17.17 -4.17
C TRP A 200 38.18 -17.67 -3.47
N THR A 201 37.58 -16.87 -2.59
CA THR A 201 36.53 -17.30 -1.66
C THR A 201 35.42 -16.25 -1.64
N ALA A 202 34.17 -16.71 -1.73
CA ALA A 202 33.00 -15.83 -1.66
C ALA A 202 32.67 -15.59 -0.17
N THR A 203 32.65 -14.33 0.24
CA THR A 203 32.24 -13.95 1.60
C THR A 203 30.82 -13.38 1.55
N ASP A 204 29.84 -14.24 1.79
CA ASP A 204 28.43 -13.85 1.89
C ASP A 204 27.99 -13.86 3.35
N GLY A 205 27.54 -12.71 3.86
CA GLY A 205 26.97 -12.56 5.19
C GLY A 205 25.47 -12.26 5.10
N SER A 206 24.65 -12.97 5.87
CA SER A 206 23.21 -12.71 5.96
C SER A 206 22.80 -12.49 7.41
N VAL A 207 21.87 -11.56 7.63
CA VAL A 207 21.30 -11.28 8.95
C VAL A 207 19.78 -11.32 8.86
N GLU A 208 19.15 -11.98 9.83
CA GLU A 208 17.70 -11.91 9.99
C GLU A 208 17.34 -10.62 10.73
N VAL A 209 16.52 -9.77 10.08
CA VAL A 209 16.12 -8.49 10.63
C VAL A 209 14.88 -8.62 11.51
N LYS A 210 14.88 -7.93 12.66
CA LYS A 210 13.75 -7.88 13.60
C LYS A 210 13.29 -6.45 13.84
N TYR A 211 12.02 -6.29 14.22
CA TYR A 211 11.46 -4.99 14.58
C TYR A 211 12.28 -4.26 15.66
N GLY A 212 12.50 -2.95 15.48
CA GLY A 212 13.24 -2.10 16.40
C GLY A 212 14.66 -1.78 15.95
N THR A 213 15.45 -1.22 16.87
CA THR A 213 16.86 -0.89 16.64
C THR A 213 17.76 -2.01 17.14
N VAL A 214 18.61 -2.53 16.26
CA VAL A 214 19.53 -3.62 16.56
C VAL A 214 20.92 -3.24 16.10
N THR A 215 21.89 -3.46 16.97
CA THR A 215 23.31 -3.39 16.62
C THR A 215 23.82 -4.82 16.57
N ASP A 216 24.41 -5.19 15.44
CA ASP A 216 24.88 -6.54 15.20
C ASP A 216 26.20 -6.52 14.43
N SER A 217 26.81 -7.69 14.31
CA SER A 217 28.08 -7.88 13.63
C SER A 217 28.07 -9.15 12.80
N CYS A 218 28.51 -9.06 11.56
CA CYS A 218 28.78 -10.20 10.71
C CYS A 218 30.24 -10.63 10.91
N MET A 219 30.43 -11.83 11.46
CA MET A 219 31.76 -12.46 11.56
C MET A 219 32.11 -13.06 10.19
N LEU A 220 33.09 -12.48 9.52
CA LEU A 220 33.59 -12.97 8.24
C LEU A 220 34.81 -13.87 8.50
N ASN A 221 35.22 -14.64 7.48
CA ASN A 221 36.46 -15.43 7.57
C ASN A 221 37.69 -14.54 7.87
N HIS A 222 37.65 -13.30 7.38
CA HIS A 222 38.75 -12.35 7.43
C HIS A 222 38.27 -11.01 7.98
N GLY A 223 37.95 -10.99 9.27
CA GLY A 223 37.56 -9.80 10.00
C GLY A 223 36.09 -9.77 10.38
N THR A 224 35.68 -8.67 10.99
CA THR A 224 34.32 -8.50 11.51
C THR A 224 33.73 -7.21 10.97
N PHE A 225 32.53 -7.33 10.42
CA PHE A 225 31.76 -6.20 9.92
C PHE A 225 30.68 -5.84 10.95
N PHE A 226 30.66 -4.60 11.41
CA PHE A 226 29.71 -4.10 12.40
C PHE A 226 28.71 -3.16 11.74
N PHE A 227 27.45 -3.25 12.16
CA PHE A 227 26.38 -2.43 11.64
C PHE A 227 25.29 -2.21 12.68
N THR A 228 24.57 -1.11 12.53
CA THR A 228 23.32 -0.87 13.25
C THR A 228 22.19 -0.73 12.24
N TYR A 229 21.05 -1.32 12.53
CA TYR A 229 19.86 -1.12 11.73
C TYR A 229 18.65 -0.78 12.59
N VAL A 230 17.68 -0.09 11.99
CA VAL A 230 16.35 0.09 12.56
C VAL A 230 15.30 -0.39 11.57
N VAL A 231 14.37 -1.20 12.07
CA VAL A 231 13.18 -1.66 11.34
C VAL A 231 11.96 -0.97 11.90
N GLU A 232 11.30 -0.16 11.07
CA GLU A 232 10.03 0.50 11.36
C GLU A 232 8.90 -0.23 10.61
N CYS A 233 7.96 -0.87 11.31
CA CYS A 233 6.81 -1.52 10.67
C CYS A 233 5.94 -0.51 9.90
N ALA A 234 5.33 -0.95 8.80
CA ALA A 234 4.36 -0.13 8.08
C ALA A 234 3.11 0.13 8.94
N PRO A 235 2.33 1.19 8.65
CA PRO A 235 1.12 1.50 9.40
C PRO A 235 0.18 0.30 9.47
N SER A 236 -0.34 0.05 10.66
CA SER A 236 -1.19 -1.08 11.01
C SER A 236 -0.53 -2.46 11.05
N LEU A 237 0.80 -2.52 11.13
CA LEU A 237 1.55 -3.77 11.29
C LEU A 237 2.43 -3.72 12.53
N GLY A 238 2.61 -4.87 13.16
CA GLY A 238 3.43 -5.10 14.35
C GLY A 238 3.96 -6.53 14.39
N GLY A 239 4.34 -6.97 15.58
CA GLY A 239 5.04 -8.25 15.74
C GLY A 239 6.53 -8.14 15.43
N SER A 240 7.27 -9.20 15.70
CA SER A 240 8.74 -9.21 15.55
C SER A 240 9.20 -9.08 14.09
N ARG A 241 8.35 -9.44 13.12
CA ARG A 241 8.61 -9.40 11.68
C ARG A 241 7.72 -8.42 10.91
N CYS A 242 6.94 -7.60 11.62
CA CYS A 242 6.00 -6.65 11.00
C CYS A 242 4.94 -7.31 10.10
N ASP A 243 4.55 -8.55 10.39
CA ASP A 243 3.56 -9.34 9.67
C ASP A 243 2.26 -9.54 10.46
N GLU A 244 2.23 -9.10 11.72
CA GLU A 244 1.02 -9.13 12.54
C GLU A 244 0.21 -7.86 12.31
N TYR A 245 -1.08 -8.00 12.04
CA TYR A 245 -1.96 -6.84 11.93
C TYR A 245 -2.17 -6.20 13.31
N VAL A 246 -1.84 -4.93 13.42
CA VAL A 246 -2.11 -4.11 14.61
C VAL A 246 -2.98 -2.96 14.15
N SER A 247 -4.23 -2.88 14.59
CA SER A 247 -5.13 -1.78 14.17
C SER A 247 -4.46 -0.41 14.37
N SER A 248 -4.30 0.38 13.29
CA SER A 248 -3.76 1.73 13.40
C SER A 248 -4.62 2.57 14.33
N PRO A 249 -4.05 3.26 15.33
CA PRO A 249 -4.80 4.21 16.13
C PRO A 249 -5.24 5.37 15.23
N MET A 250 -6.54 5.47 14.99
CA MET A 250 -7.13 6.60 14.28
C MET A 250 -6.83 7.89 15.08
N LYS A 251 -6.39 8.95 14.39
CA LYS A 251 -6.23 10.27 15.06
C LYS A 251 -7.54 10.63 15.77
N PRO A 252 -7.51 11.06 17.05
CA PRO A 252 -8.74 11.35 17.80
C PRO A 252 -9.66 12.38 17.13
N SER A 253 -9.08 13.32 16.36
CA SER A 253 -9.84 14.32 15.58
C SER A 253 -10.53 13.72 14.35
N LEU A 254 -9.93 12.72 13.70
CA LEU A 254 -10.49 12.01 12.53
C LEU A 254 -11.49 10.93 12.95
N ALA A 255 -11.31 10.33 14.13
CA ALA A 255 -12.28 9.40 14.71
C ALA A 255 -13.67 10.04 14.79
N LYS A 256 -13.76 11.31 15.24
CA LYS A 256 -15.01 12.10 15.28
C LYS A 256 -15.70 12.29 13.92
N VAL A 257 -14.94 12.30 12.81
CA VAL A 257 -15.45 12.55 11.45
C VAL A 257 -15.85 11.25 10.75
N PHE A 258 -15.13 10.16 11.00
CA PHE A 258 -15.39 8.83 10.44
C PHE A 258 -16.21 7.92 11.36
N TYR A 259 -16.85 8.45 12.42
CA TYR A 259 -18.04 7.82 13.02
C TYR A 259 -19.13 7.79 11.93
N THR A 260 -19.04 6.80 11.05
CA THR A 260 -20.07 6.57 10.06
C THR A 260 -21.33 6.15 10.81
N ARG A 261 -22.48 6.66 10.37
CA ARG A 261 -23.82 6.26 10.84
C ARG A 261 -24.13 4.76 10.68
N ASN A 262 -23.21 3.94 10.14
CA ASN A 262 -23.41 2.52 9.86
C ASN A 262 -22.28 1.59 10.36
N GLY A 263 -21.31 2.08 11.14
CA GLY A 263 -20.23 1.26 11.71
C GLY A 263 -20.56 0.75 13.11
N VAL A 264 -21.18 -0.44 13.21
CA VAL A 264 -21.41 -1.11 14.50
C VAL A 264 -20.06 -1.63 15.03
N LEU A 265 -19.61 -1.15 16.19
CA LEU A 265 -18.46 -1.71 16.90
C LEU A 265 -18.87 -3.01 17.61
N LEU A 266 -18.15 -4.09 17.30
CA LEU A 266 -18.15 -5.39 17.98
C LEU A 266 -17.74 -5.33 19.48
N GLY A 267 -17.54 -4.13 20.05
CA GLY A 267 -17.28 -3.93 21.48
C GLY A 267 -18.53 -3.93 22.36
N ASP A 268 -19.71 -3.59 21.80
CA ASP A 268 -20.95 -3.50 22.58
C ASP A 268 -21.78 -4.79 22.58
N SER A 269 -21.46 -5.77 21.73
CA SER A 269 -22.12 -7.08 21.74
C SER A 269 -21.53 -8.04 22.78
N MET A 270 -20.27 -7.84 23.19
CA MET A 270 -19.59 -8.69 24.19
C MET A 270 -20.02 -8.41 25.64
N ARG A 271 -20.80 -7.35 25.89
CA ARG A 271 -21.34 -7.06 27.23
C ARG A 271 -22.66 -7.79 27.52
N LYS A 272 -23.25 -8.48 26.53
CA LYS A 272 -24.48 -9.28 26.71
C LYS A 272 -24.24 -10.78 26.95
N PHE A 273 -23.01 -11.27 26.86
CA PHE A 273 -22.69 -12.70 27.05
C PHE A 273 -21.86 -13.02 28.29
N LEU A 274 -21.44 -12.03 29.08
CA LEU A 274 -20.87 -12.26 30.41
C LEU A 274 -21.99 -12.23 31.45
N LYS A 275 -22.52 -13.41 31.80
CA LYS A 275 -23.23 -13.59 33.07
C LYS A 275 -22.27 -13.18 34.21
N PRO A 276 -22.70 -12.39 35.20
CA PRO A 276 -21.88 -12.14 36.39
C PRO A 276 -21.66 -13.46 37.12
N ALA A 277 -20.40 -13.81 37.35
CA ALA A 277 -20.04 -14.86 38.29
C ALA A 277 -20.59 -14.49 39.68
N SER A 278 -21.32 -15.42 40.29
CA SER A 278 -21.78 -15.34 41.68
C SER A 278 -20.60 -15.06 42.62
N GLN A 279 -20.72 -14.00 43.42
CA GLN A 279 -19.80 -13.72 44.52
C GLN A 279 -19.87 -14.85 45.54
N SER A 280 -18.73 -15.47 45.84
CA SER A 280 -18.56 -16.32 47.02
C SER A 280 -18.50 -15.43 48.26
N VAL A 281 -19.56 -15.44 49.05
CA VAL A 281 -19.55 -14.95 50.43
C VAL A 281 -18.85 -16.02 51.28
N SER A 282 -17.82 -15.63 52.02
CA SER A 282 -17.22 -16.45 53.08
C SER A 282 -17.13 -15.63 54.35
N GLY A 283 -17.78 -16.12 55.42
CA GLY A 283 -17.46 -15.75 56.80
C GLY A 283 -18.62 -15.74 57.81
N GLN A 284 -18.54 -16.69 58.77
CA GLN A 284 -19.23 -16.84 60.08
C GLN A 284 -20.51 -17.72 60.07
N LEU A 285 -20.61 -18.85 60.80
CA LEU A 285 -19.84 -19.45 61.91
C LEU A 285 -19.20 -20.80 61.53
#